data_AF-A0A914SR60-F1
#
_entry.id   AF-A0A914SR60-F1
#
_cell.length_a   1.000
_cell.length_b   1.000
_cell.length_c   1.000
_cell.angle_alpha   90.00
_cell.angle_beta   90.00
_cell.angle_gamma   90.00
#
_symmetry.space_group_name_H-M   'P 1'
#
loop_
_entity.id
_entity.type
_entity.pdbx_description
1 polymer ?
#
loop_
_entity_poly.entity_id
_entity_poly.type
_entity_poly.pdbx_seq_one_letter_code
_entity_poly.pdbx_strand_id
1 'polypeptide(L)'
;MFAYRDTVSSPKNAPNAILACRFQISGAPSKLRLEWHRRQGKSFKQLEGSRYNLTHYVSSYGKPREYVTTLEIRNINQDDYAVYRCHVSYEFGTAHADVQLIQAETSRPDSRPPDTPFACCKYHGVEGRCMNMCGLENEVRRSPNIPQNCSTEIGKVLSCAMPAVDDSACCLRARVPRACMYLCDSFLPPSSEMPAVCKNHLDDVVECRYNGALKRPSAPKDVKVSSSSDSQVLLNWKDSERAEVYHVYWRKHHSTWDKKSVTSTSKSITNADEVVVVAANSFGLSQPVKMSMVNNKWHRG
;
A
#
# COMPACT_ATOMS: atom_id res chain seq x y z
N MET A 1 -10.80 -5.47 23.02
CA MET A 1 -10.92 -5.63 21.56
C MET A 1 -10.50 -4.32 20.94
N PHE A 2 -9.83 -4.35 19.78
CA PHE A 2 -9.32 -3.18 19.10
C PHE A 2 -9.55 -3.32 17.60
N ALA A 3 -9.74 -2.21 16.90
CA ALA A 3 -9.64 -2.22 15.46
C ALA A 3 -8.22 -2.66 15.04
N TYR A 4 -8.09 -3.37 13.93
CA TYR A 4 -6.77 -3.53 13.29
C TYR A 4 -6.26 -2.16 12.83
N ARG A 5 -7.18 -1.37 12.25
CA ARG A 5 -6.99 0.03 11.89
C ARG A 5 -8.29 0.79 12.09
N ASP A 6 -8.22 1.95 12.74
CA ASP A 6 -9.41 2.76 13.06
C ASP A 6 -10.06 3.37 11.80
N THR A 7 -9.29 3.62 10.75
CA THR A 7 -9.78 4.15 9.47
C THR A 7 -9.19 3.39 8.29
N VAL A 8 -10.05 2.81 7.47
CA VAL A 8 -9.69 2.12 6.23
C VAL A 8 -10.18 2.95 5.05
N SER A 9 -9.30 3.26 4.11
CA SER A 9 -9.66 3.93 2.86
C SER A 9 -9.85 2.90 1.74
N SER A 10 -10.89 3.08 0.93
CA SER A 10 -11.09 2.25 -0.27
C SER A 10 -11.70 3.08 -1.41
N PRO A 11 -11.24 2.92 -2.66
CA PRO A 11 -11.82 3.61 -3.81
C PRO A 11 -13.30 3.30 -4.04
N LYS A 12 -14.05 4.26 -4.61
CA LYS A 12 -15.51 4.19 -4.83
C LYS A 12 -16.00 2.97 -5.60
N ASN A 13 -15.14 2.42 -6.45
CA ASN A 13 -15.44 1.27 -7.30
C ASN A 13 -14.50 0.09 -7.02
N ALA A 14 -13.94 0.03 -5.81
CA ALA A 14 -13.12 -1.11 -5.43
C ALA A 14 -13.96 -2.40 -5.44
N PRO A 15 -13.41 -3.52 -5.94
CA PRO A 15 -14.13 -4.79 -5.96
C PRO A 15 -14.49 -5.27 -4.56
N ASN A 16 -13.67 -4.93 -3.57
CA ASN A 16 -13.94 -5.17 -2.16
C ASN A 16 -13.18 -4.18 -1.24
N ALA A 17 -13.64 -4.10 0.01
CA ALA A 17 -12.89 -3.54 1.13
C ALA A 17 -12.89 -4.56 2.28
N ILE A 18 -11.83 -4.58 3.07
CA ILE A 18 -11.70 -5.48 4.22
C ILE A 18 -11.46 -4.64 5.47
N LEU A 19 -12.35 -4.80 6.44
CA LEU A 19 -12.21 -4.23 7.78
C LEU A 19 -11.82 -5.35 8.74
N ALA A 20 -11.06 -5.04 9.78
CA ALA A 20 -10.66 -6.06 10.75
C ALA A 20 -10.57 -5.50 12.16
N CYS A 21 -10.83 -6.39 13.12
CA CYS A 21 -10.60 -6.17 14.53
C CYS A 21 -9.84 -7.34 15.13
N ARG A 22 -9.13 -7.07 16.22
CA ARG A 22 -8.34 -8.04 16.97
C ARG A 22 -8.66 -7.98 18.46
N PHE A 23 -8.53 -9.12 19.12
CA PHE A 23 -8.68 -9.23 20.55
C PHE A 23 -7.90 -10.44 21.08
N GLN A 24 -7.59 -10.41 22.37
CA GLN A 24 -6.88 -11.49 23.03
C GLN A 24 -7.78 -12.11 24.10
N ILE A 25 -7.77 -13.44 24.17
CA ILE A 25 -8.45 -14.19 25.24
C ILE A 25 -7.45 -15.14 25.89
N SER A 26 -7.40 -15.08 27.22
CA SER A 26 -6.68 -16.07 28.03
C SER A 26 -7.49 -17.36 28.07
N GLY A 27 -6.95 -18.44 27.50
CA GLY A 27 -7.61 -19.74 27.44
C GLY A 27 -8.41 -19.98 26.15
N ALA A 28 -9.27 -20.99 26.19
CA ALA A 28 -10.15 -21.38 25.08
C ALA A 28 -11.61 -21.13 25.51
N PRO A 29 -12.30 -20.12 24.96
CA PRO A 29 -13.67 -19.84 25.35
C PRO A 29 -14.62 -20.97 24.92
N SER A 30 -15.52 -21.37 25.81
CA SER A 30 -16.55 -22.38 25.54
C SER A 30 -17.60 -21.89 24.54
N LYS A 31 -17.90 -20.59 24.57
CA LYS A 31 -18.77 -19.89 23.64
C LYS A 31 -18.16 -18.55 23.26
N LEU A 32 -17.96 -18.34 21.96
CA LEU A 32 -17.45 -17.10 21.38
C LEU A 32 -18.39 -16.67 20.25
N ARG A 33 -19.06 -15.53 20.42
CA ARG A 33 -19.93 -14.93 19.41
C ARG A 33 -19.29 -13.65 18.89
N LEU A 34 -19.13 -13.58 17.57
CA LEU A 34 -18.51 -12.46 16.88
C LEU A 34 -19.48 -11.92 15.84
N GLU A 35 -19.70 -10.62 15.89
CA GLU A 35 -20.69 -9.95 15.05
C GLU A 35 -20.14 -8.65 14.50
N TRP A 36 -20.63 -8.28 13.32
CA TRP A 36 -20.37 -6.99 12.73
C TRP A 36 -21.68 -6.25 12.52
N HIS A 37 -21.64 -4.95 12.79
CA HIS A 37 -22.76 -4.05 12.65
C HIS A 37 -22.35 -2.81 11.85
N ARG A 38 -23.27 -2.26 11.06
CA ARG A 38 -23.07 -0.98 10.36
C ARG A 38 -23.82 0.13 11.08
N ARG A 39 -23.19 1.29 11.21
CA ARG A 39 -23.82 2.49 11.75
C ARG A 39 -24.89 3.00 10.80
N GLN A 40 -26.11 3.19 11.31
CA GLN A 40 -27.24 3.83 10.64
C GLN A 40 -27.79 4.91 11.57
N GLY A 41 -27.52 6.17 11.23
CA GLY A 41 -27.80 7.32 12.09
C GLY A 41 -27.04 7.25 13.42
N LYS A 42 -27.77 7.21 14.54
CA LYS A 42 -27.21 7.10 15.90
C LYS A 42 -27.06 5.65 16.39
N SER A 43 -27.57 4.66 15.64
CA SER A 43 -27.61 3.25 16.04
C SER A 43 -26.69 2.38 15.18
N PHE A 44 -26.36 1.20 15.67
CA PHE A 44 -25.69 0.15 14.90
C PHE A 44 -26.70 -0.95 14.59
N LYS A 45 -26.79 -1.35 13.32
CA LYS A 45 -27.67 -2.43 12.86
C LYS A 45 -26.87 -3.59 12.32
N GLN A 46 -27.44 -4.79 12.42
CA GLN A 46 -26.84 -6.01 11.91
C GLN A 46 -26.64 -5.89 10.39
N LEU A 47 -25.57 -6.51 9.89
CA LEU A 47 -25.32 -6.59 8.46
C LEU A 47 -26.26 -7.61 7.82
N GLU A 48 -26.94 -7.19 6.76
CA GLU A 48 -27.85 -8.04 5.98
C GLU A 48 -27.38 -8.11 4.53
N GLY A 49 -27.55 -9.27 3.90
CA GLY A 49 -27.26 -9.48 2.48
C GLY A 49 -25.95 -10.22 2.18
N SER A 50 -25.88 -10.77 0.97
CA SER A 50 -24.81 -11.67 0.51
C SER A 50 -23.48 -10.97 0.17
N ARG A 51 -23.45 -9.64 0.18
CA ARG A 51 -22.24 -8.83 -0.11
C ARG A 51 -21.25 -8.77 1.06
N TYR A 52 -21.69 -9.14 2.26
CA TYR A 52 -20.88 -9.14 3.47
C TYR A 52 -20.38 -10.55 3.77
N ASN A 53 -19.07 -10.70 3.90
CA ASN A 53 -18.43 -11.97 4.23
C ASN A 53 -17.60 -11.82 5.51
N LEU A 54 -18.04 -12.51 6.56
CA LEU A 54 -17.42 -12.45 7.88
C LEU A 54 -16.49 -13.65 8.05
N THR A 55 -15.25 -13.40 8.47
CA THR A 55 -14.33 -14.47 8.85
C THR A 55 -13.76 -14.23 10.24
N HIS A 56 -13.46 -15.33 10.94
CA HIS A 56 -12.89 -15.33 12.27
C HIS A 56 -11.81 -16.39 12.33
N TYR A 57 -10.63 -16.06 12.84
CA TYR A 57 -9.52 -16.99 12.96
C TYR A 57 -8.59 -16.64 14.12
N VAL A 58 -7.82 -17.63 14.56
CA VAL A 58 -6.74 -17.43 15.55
C VAL A 58 -5.49 -17.00 14.79
N SER A 59 -5.00 -15.78 15.04
CA SER A 59 -3.77 -15.28 14.42
C SER A 59 -2.51 -15.67 15.19
N SER A 60 -2.63 -15.95 16.49
CA SER A 60 -1.53 -16.43 17.32
C SER A 60 -2.05 -17.35 18.41
N TYR A 61 -1.44 -18.54 18.51
CA TYR A 61 -1.77 -19.55 19.52
C TYR A 61 -0.99 -19.38 20.83
N GLY A 62 -0.26 -18.27 20.97
CA GLY A 62 0.38 -17.88 22.24
C GLY A 62 -0.63 -17.77 23.38
N LYS A 63 -0.14 -17.59 24.61
CA LYS A 63 -0.99 -17.30 25.77
C LYS A 63 -0.70 -15.86 26.21
N PRO A 64 -1.66 -14.92 26.08
CA PRO A 64 -3.04 -15.10 25.61
C PRO A 64 -3.14 -15.34 24.09
N ARG A 65 -4.20 -16.04 23.65
CA ARG A 65 -4.45 -16.32 22.23
C ARG A 65 -4.96 -15.07 21.54
N GLU A 66 -4.45 -14.76 20.35
CA GLU A 66 -4.90 -13.63 19.54
C GLU A 66 -5.90 -14.08 18.48
N TYR A 67 -7.07 -13.46 18.47
CA TYR A 67 -8.14 -13.70 17.52
C TYR A 67 -8.28 -12.48 16.61
N VAL A 68 -8.61 -12.74 15.35
CA VAL A 68 -8.94 -11.73 14.36
C VAL A 68 -10.32 -12.02 13.81
N THR A 69 -11.11 -10.97 13.64
CA THR A 69 -12.33 -10.99 12.84
C THR A 69 -12.20 -10.01 11.69
N THR A 70 -12.60 -10.45 10.50
CA THR A 70 -12.62 -9.61 9.30
C THR A 70 -14.03 -9.50 8.75
N LEU A 71 -14.34 -8.34 8.19
CA LEU A 71 -15.51 -8.10 7.37
C LEU A 71 -15.04 -7.73 5.96
N GLU A 72 -15.30 -8.59 4.99
CA GLU A 72 -15.18 -8.26 3.57
C GLU A 72 -16.51 -7.71 3.05
N ILE A 73 -16.46 -6.53 2.45
CA ILE A 73 -17.60 -5.88 1.79
C ILE A 73 -17.33 -5.92 0.29
N ARG A 74 -18.16 -6.63 -0.48
CA ARG A 74 -18.00 -6.79 -1.94
C ARG A 74 -18.75 -5.72 -2.72
N ASN A 75 -18.22 -5.30 -3.86
CA ASN A 75 -18.80 -4.30 -4.77
C ASN A 75 -19.09 -2.98 -4.05
N ILE A 76 -18.02 -2.32 -3.59
CA ILE A 76 -18.09 -1.08 -2.80
C ILE A 76 -18.91 -0.03 -3.55
N ASN A 77 -19.75 0.69 -2.81
CA ASN A 77 -20.55 1.82 -3.30
C ASN A 77 -20.55 2.97 -2.27
N GLN A 78 -21.25 4.07 -2.61
CA GLN A 78 -21.27 5.28 -1.79
C GLN A 78 -21.82 5.06 -0.37
N ASP A 79 -22.79 4.17 -0.20
CA ASP A 79 -23.43 3.93 1.10
C ASP A 79 -22.54 3.11 2.03
N ASP A 80 -21.59 2.33 1.50
CA ASP A 80 -20.70 1.53 2.32
C ASP A 80 -19.74 2.37 3.16
N TYR A 81 -19.50 3.63 2.77
CA TYR A 81 -18.67 4.57 3.52
C TYR A 81 -19.33 5.00 4.83
N ALA A 82 -19.09 4.20 5.86
CA ALA A 82 -19.72 4.32 7.16
C ALA A 82 -18.79 3.80 8.26
N VAL A 83 -19.25 3.94 9.50
CA VAL A 83 -18.60 3.30 10.65
C VAL A 83 -19.18 1.89 10.83
N TYR A 84 -18.31 0.90 10.96
CA TYR A 84 -18.64 -0.48 11.24
C TYR A 84 -18.14 -0.85 12.63
N ARG A 85 -18.94 -1.59 13.40
CA ARG A 85 -18.61 -2.04 14.74
C ARG A 85 -18.45 -3.55 14.74
N CYS A 86 -17.26 -4.01 15.09
CA CYS A 86 -17.03 -5.39 15.46
C CYS A 86 -17.38 -5.54 16.95
N HIS A 87 -18.16 -6.56 17.27
CA HIS A 87 -18.61 -6.85 18.63
C HIS A 87 -18.29 -8.31 18.95
N VAL A 88 -17.66 -8.53 20.11
CA VAL A 88 -17.40 -9.85 20.66
C VAL A 88 -18.17 -10.01 21.95
N SER A 89 -18.87 -11.14 22.09
CA SER A 89 -19.42 -11.60 23.35
C SER A 89 -18.91 -13.01 23.65
N TYR A 90 -18.44 -13.17 24.89
CA TYR A 90 -17.97 -14.44 25.43
C TYR A 90 -18.43 -14.57 26.88
N GLU A 91 -18.24 -15.74 27.46
CA GLU A 91 -18.73 -16.12 28.79
C GLU A 91 -18.34 -15.18 29.94
N PHE A 92 -17.26 -14.38 29.82
CA PHE A 92 -16.83 -13.43 30.85
C PHE A 92 -17.10 -11.96 30.51
N GLY A 93 -17.74 -11.66 29.36
CA GLY A 93 -18.11 -10.29 29.03
C GLY A 93 -18.19 -9.99 27.54
N THR A 94 -18.28 -8.70 27.25
CA THR A 94 -18.43 -8.19 25.88
C THR A 94 -17.41 -7.09 25.62
N ALA A 95 -16.93 -7.00 24.38
CA ALA A 95 -16.10 -5.88 23.93
C ALA A 95 -16.46 -5.52 22.49
N HIS A 96 -16.14 -4.29 22.09
CA HIS A 96 -16.33 -3.85 20.71
C HIS A 96 -15.22 -2.89 20.28
N ALA A 97 -15.07 -2.70 18.98
CA ALA A 97 -14.28 -1.63 18.40
C ALA A 97 -14.95 -1.14 17.11
N ASP A 98 -14.65 0.11 16.75
CA ASP A 98 -15.21 0.77 15.59
C ASP A 98 -14.14 0.94 14.51
N VAL A 99 -14.53 0.74 13.26
CA VAL A 99 -13.69 0.93 12.08
C VAL A 99 -14.45 1.83 11.10
N GLN A 100 -13.84 2.95 10.72
CA GLN A 100 -14.41 3.86 9.74
C GLN A 100 -13.93 3.47 8.33
N LEU A 101 -14.87 3.14 7.43
CA LEU A 101 -14.58 3.01 6.01
C LEU A 101 -14.80 4.36 5.33
N ILE A 102 -13.75 4.92 4.74
CA ILE A 102 -13.79 6.20 4.01
C ILE A 102 -13.48 5.99 2.54
N GLN A 103 -13.98 6.90 1.70
CA GLN A 103 -13.67 6.91 0.29
C GLN A 103 -12.21 7.34 0.09
N ALA A 104 -11.43 6.50 -0.59
CA ALA A 104 -10.08 6.87 -0.98
C ALA A 104 -10.15 7.91 -2.11
N GLU A 105 -9.42 9.00 -1.94
CA GLU A 105 -9.16 9.98 -2.98
C GLU A 105 -7.75 9.80 -3.50
N THR A 106 -7.50 10.20 -4.75
CA THR A 106 -6.15 10.23 -5.28
C THR A 106 -5.29 11.20 -4.48
N SER A 107 -4.18 10.70 -3.97
CA SER A 107 -3.29 11.44 -3.09
C SER A 107 -2.80 12.73 -3.74
N ARG A 108 -2.59 13.78 -2.93
CA ARG A 108 -1.85 14.97 -3.37
C ARG A 108 -0.36 14.64 -3.42
N PRO A 109 0.43 15.33 -4.28
CA PRO A 109 1.86 15.09 -4.35
C PRO A 109 2.55 15.52 -3.06
N ASP A 110 3.37 14.65 -2.49
CA ASP A 110 4.21 14.93 -1.32
C ASP A 110 5.26 16.02 -1.59
N SER A 111 5.96 16.50 -0.57
CA SER A 111 7.00 17.54 -0.73
C SER A 111 8.24 17.07 -1.50
N ARG A 112 8.43 15.76 -1.60
CA ARG A 112 9.51 15.13 -2.37
C ARG A 112 8.90 14.03 -3.26
N PRO A 113 9.47 13.79 -4.45
CA PRO A 113 9.05 12.66 -5.26
C PRO A 113 9.37 11.33 -4.54
N PRO A 114 8.61 10.26 -4.80
CA PRO A 114 8.99 8.92 -4.35
C PRO A 114 10.30 8.50 -5.00
N ASP A 115 11.11 7.73 -4.26
CA ASP A 115 12.34 7.14 -4.77
C ASP A 115 12.05 5.98 -5.72
N THR A 116 12.99 5.68 -6.62
CA THR A 116 12.97 4.41 -7.36
C THR A 116 13.21 3.25 -6.38
N PRO A 117 12.69 2.04 -6.64
CA PRO A 117 12.89 0.89 -5.75
C PRO A 117 14.38 0.59 -5.49
N PHE A 118 15.22 0.74 -6.52
CA PHE A 118 16.67 0.58 -6.40
C PHE A 118 17.30 1.66 -5.49
N ALA A 119 16.93 2.94 -5.67
CA ALA A 119 17.44 4.03 -4.84
C ALA A 119 17.01 3.87 -3.37
N CYS A 120 15.75 3.48 -3.15
CA CYS A 120 15.25 3.17 -1.81
C CYS A 120 16.03 2.01 -1.17
N CYS A 121 16.26 0.90 -1.88
CA CYS A 121 17.01 -0.22 -1.34
C CYS A 121 18.44 0.15 -0.94
N LYS A 122 19.10 0.97 -1.78
CA LYS A 122 20.43 1.50 -1.49
C LYS A 122 20.41 2.34 -0.20
N TYR A 123 19.40 3.19 -0.03
CA TYR A 123 19.22 4.00 1.18
C TYR A 123 18.98 3.14 2.44
N HIS A 124 18.17 2.08 2.33
CA HIS A 124 17.93 1.15 3.42
C HIS A 124 19.07 0.16 3.68
N GLY A 125 20.16 0.22 2.91
CA GLY A 125 21.33 -0.64 3.10
C GLY A 125 21.04 -2.11 2.81
N VAL A 126 20.34 -2.40 1.71
CA VAL A 126 20.25 -3.77 1.18
C VAL A 126 21.63 -4.22 0.72
N GLU A 127 22.04 -5.41 1.14
CA GLU A 127 23.36 -5.94 0.79
C GLU A 127 23.55 -6.05 -0.73
N GLY A 128 24.77 -5.77 -1.21
CA GLY A 128 25.07 -5.76 -2.65
C GLY A 128 24.65 -7.04 -3.39
N ARG A 129 24.82 -8.21 -2.77
CA ARG A 129 24.39 -9.51 -3.33
C ARG A 129 22.88 -9.69 -3.45
N CYS A 130 22.10 -8.92 -2.68
CA CYS A 130 20.64 -8.95 -2.63
C CYS A 130 20.00 -7.78 -3.39
N MET A 131 20.78 -6.84 -3.93
CA MET A 131 20.27 -5.65 -4.64
C MET A 131 19.45 -5.99 -5.89
N ASN A 132 19.67 -7.17 -6.49
CA ASN A 132 18.86 -7.67 -7.60
C ASN A 132 17.39 -7.95 -7.20
N MET A 133 17.09 -8.07 -5.91
CA MET A 133 15.72 -8.24 -5.40
C MET A 133 14.92 -6.94 -5.42
N CYS A 134 15.58 -5.79 -5.49
CA CYS A 134 14.95 -4.47 -5.47
C CYS A 134 14.20 -4.11 -6.76
N GLY A 135 14.10 -5.07 -7.68
CA GLY A 135 13.56 -4.90 -9.01
C GLY A 135 14.62 -4.39 -9.98
N LEU A 136 14.49 -4.81 -11.24
CA LEU A 136 15.05 -4.07 -12.36
C LEU A 136 14.01 -3.02 -12.77
N GLU A 137 14.44 -1.86 -13.28
CA GLU A 137 13.55 -0.94 -13.96
C GLU A 137 12.67 -1.73 -14.95
N ASN A 138 11.36 -1.76 -14.71
CA ASN A 138 10.31 -2.33 -15.56
C ASN A 138 9.88 -3.80 -15.36
N GLU A 139 10.31 -4.53 -14.32
CA GLU A 139 9.85 -5.92 -14.09
C GLU A 139 9.22 -6.12 -12.71
N VAL A 140 7.90 -6.32 -12.67
CA VAL A 140 7.22 -6.84 -11.48
C VAL A 140 7.38 -8.37 -11.47
N ARG A 141 8.47 -8.87 -10.89
CA ARG A 141 8.71 -10.32 -10.81
C ARG A 141 7.72 -10.96 -9.84
N ARG A 142 6.97 -11.95 -10.33
CA ARG A 142 6.04 -12.78 -9.53
C ARG A 142 6.75 -13.81 -8.64
N SER A 143 7.97 -14.21 -8.97
CA SER A 143 8.61 -15.38 -8.35
C SER A 143 9.72 -15.00 -7.38
N PRO A 144 9.64 -15.46 -6.12
CA PRO A 144 10.65 -15.25 -5.10
C PRO A 144 11.75 -16.31 -5.24
N ASN A 145 12.52 -16.28 -6.33
CA ASN A 145 13.86 -16.88 -6.25
C ASN A 145 14.73 -15.94 -5.42
N ILE A 146 14.46 -15.93 -4.11
CA ILE A 146 15.24 -15.20 -3.12
C ILE A 146 16.63 -15.83 -3.16
N PRO A 147 17.68 -15.07 -3.52
CA PRO A 147 19.03 -15.60 -3.52
C PRO A 147 19.40 -16.15 -2.14
N GLN A 148 20.28 -17.14 -2.11
CA GLN A 148 20.81 -17.68 -0.86
C GLN A 148 21.34 -16.53 0.02
N ASN A 149 21.03 -16.57 1.31
CA ASN A 149 21.39 -15.56 2.31
C ASN A 149 20.77 -14.16 2.14
N CYS A 150 19.69 -14.01 1.37
CA CYS A 150 18.97 -12.72 1.25
C CYS A 150 17.63 -12.66 1.98
N SER A 151 17.27 -13.69 2.76
CA SER A 151 15.96 -13.73 3.45
C SER A 151 15.76 -12.61 4.47
N THR A 152 16.85 -12.11 5.06
CA THR A 152 16.83 -10.98 6.02
C THR A 152 16.60 -9.64 5.34
N GLU A 153 16.87 -9.53 4.03
CA GLU A 153 16.72 -8.31 3.24
C GLU A 153 15.30 -8.12 2.70
N ILE A 154 14.46 -9.16 2.72
CA ILE A 154 13.11 -9.15 2.15
C ILE A 154 12.27 -7.99 2.70
N GLY A 155 12.33 -7.72 4.01
CA GLY A 155 11.58 -6.62 4.61
C GLY A 155 11.93 -5.27 4.00
N LYS A 156 13.24 -4.99 3.84
CA LYS A 156 13.75 -3.75 3.24
C LYS A 156 13.40 -3.66 1.75
N VAL A 157 13.51 -4.77 1.03
CA VAL A 157 13.15 -4.86 -0.39
C VAL A 157 11.66 -4.59 -0.60
N LEU A 158 10.80 -5.22 0.20
CA LEU A 158 9.35 -5.06 0.09
C LEU A 158 8.89 -3.65 0.47
N SER A 159 9.52 -3.00 1.46
CA SER A 159 9.23 -1.59 1.77
C SER A 159 9.59 -0.65 0.62
N CYS A 160 10.62 -1.00 -0.16
CA CYS A 160 11.07 -0.21 -1.30
C CYS A 160 10.34 -0.51 -2.61
N ALA A 161 9.83 -1.73 -2.78
CA ALA A 161 9.12 -2.11 -3.98
C ALA A 161 7.98 -1.12 -4.26
N MET A 162 7.23 -0.71 -3.22
CA MET A 162 6.12 0.24 -3.34
C MET A 162 5.87 1.00 -2.02
N PRO A 163 6.38 2.24 -1.87
CA PRO A 163 6.17 3.05 -0.67
C PRO A 163 4.70 3.47 -0.52
N ALA A 164 4.24 3.60 0.72
CA ALA A 164 2.91 4.09 1.13
C ALA A 164 1.69 3.25 0.73
N VAL A 165 1.86 1.97 0.38
CA VAL A 165 0.73 1.07 0.09
C VAL A 165 0.52 0.05 1.20
N ASP A 166 -0.74 0.00 1.65
CA ASP A 166 -1.22 -0.88 2.71
C ASP A 166 -1.90 -2.12 2.11
N ASP A 167 -1.14 -3.22 2.05
CA ASP A 167 -1.65 -4.52 1.61
C ASP A 167 -2.29 -5.31 2.76
N SER A 168 -2.46 -4.71 3.95
CA SER A 168 -2.97 -5.38 5.14
C SER A 168 -4.32 -6.06 4.89
N ALA A 169 -5.22 -5.43 4.14
CA ALA A 169 -6.51 -6.02 3.75
C ALA A 169 -6.34 -7.38 3.06
N CYS A 170 -5.39 -7.49 2.13
CA CYS A 170 -5.10 -8.75 1.45
C CYS A 170 -4.46 -9.77 2.38
N CYS A 171 -3.46 -9.36 3.16
CA CYS A 171 -2.77 -10.25 4.10
C CYS A 171 -3.67 -10.75 5.22
N LEU A 172 -4.61 -9.94 5.71
CA LEU A 172 -5.66 -10.36 6.65
C LEU A 172 -6.55 -11.45 6.03
N ARG A 173 -6.91 -11.33 4.75
CA ARG A 173 -7.66 -12.35 4.01
C ARG A 173 -6.87 -13.65 3.87
N ALA A 174 -5.57 -13.54 3.58
CA ALA A 174 -4.63 -14.65 3.50
C ALA A 174 -4.24 -15.21 4.87
N ARG A 175 -4.74 -14.62 5.97
CA ARG A 175 -4.46 -15.01 7.36
C ARG A 175 -2.96 -14.96 7.71
N VAL A 176 -2.23 -14.02 7.11
CA VAL A 176 -0.84 -13.74 7.47
C VAL A 176 -0.78 -13.42 8.97
N PRO A 177 0.08 -14.11 9.75
CA PRO A 177 0.15 -13.93 11.20
C PRO A 177 0.49 -12.49 11.58
N ARG A 178 -0.05 -12.03 12.72
CA ARG A 178 0.21 -10.69 13.28
C ARG A 178 1.70 -10.34 13.32
N ALA A 179 2.55 -11.29 13.73
CA ALA A 179 4.00 -11.10 13.81
C ALA A 179 4.66 -10.82 12.45
N CYS A 180 3.98 -11.11 11.34
CA CYS A 180 4.45 -10.95 9.97
C CYS A 180 3.76 -9.78 9.24
N MET A 181 2.73 -9.16 9.84
CA MET A 181 1.94 -8.11 9.20
C MET A 181 2.76 -6.86 8.85
N TYR A 182 3.92 -6.64 9.46
CA TYR A 182 4.84 -5.56 9.09
C TYR A 182 5.36 -5.67 7.65
N LEU A 183 5.26 -6.86 7.03
CA LEU A 183 5.60 -7.07 5.61
C LEU A 183 4.48 -6.58 4.67
N CYS A 184 3.26 -6.42 5.18
CA CYS A 184 2.07 -6.00 4.43
C CYS A 184 1.64 -4.57 4.74
N ASP A 185 1.87 -4.14 5.98
CA ASP A 185 1.39 -2.88 6.53
C ASP A 185 2.56 -1.97 6.87
N SER A 186 2.79 -0.96 6.04
CA SER A 186 3.89 0.00 6.21
C SER A 186 3.74 0.90 7.44
N PHE A 187 2.60 0.88 8.14
CA PHE A 187 2.39 1.62 9.38
C PHE A 187 2.89 0.84 10.61
N LEU A 188 3.16 -0.46 10.46
CA LEU A 188 3.77 -1.24 11.53
C LEU A 188 5.29 -1.07 11.49
N PRO A 189 5.95 -0.94 12.66
CA PRO A 189 7.39 -0.83 12.69
C PRO A 189 8.02 -2.10 12.10
N PRO A 190 9.04 -1.96 11.25
CA PRO A 190 9.74 -3.13 10.71
C PRO A 190 10.43 -3.90 11.85
N SER A 191 10.46 -5.23 11.74
CA SER A 191 11.24 -6.08 12.63
C SER A 191 12.67 -6.22 12.09
N SER A 192 13.68 -6.13 12.97
CA SER A 192 15.09 -6.37 12.60
C SER A 192 15.36 -7.82 12.22
N GLU A 193 14.61 -8.75 12.81
CA GLU A 193 14.67 -10.17 12.49
C GLU A 193 13.28 -10.68 12.12
N MET A 194 13.17 -11.30 10.95
CA MET A 194 11.92 -11.90 10.51
C MET A 194 11.67 -13.21 11.26
N PRO A 195 10.56 -13.36 12.01
CA PRO A 195 10.22 -14.62 12.66
C PRO A 195 10.17 -15.77 11.66
N ALA A 196 10.64 -16.96 12.04
CA ALA A 196 10.68 -18.12 11.15
C ALA A 196 9.30 -18.47 10.56
N VAL A 197 8.22 -18.26 11.31
CA VAL A 197 6.84 -18.49 10.85
C VAL A 197 6.47 -17.64 9.63
N CYS A 198 7.08 -16.46 9.46
CA CYS A 198 6.77 -15.58 8.33
C CYS A 198 7.27 -16.12 7.01
N LYS A 199 8.30 -16.99 7.01
CA LYS A 199 8.81 -17.65 5.79
C LYS A 199 7.71 -18.43 5.09
N ASN A 200 6.82 -19.07 5.85
CA ASN A 200 5.70 -19.87 5.32
C ASN A 200 4.59 -19.02 4.68
N HIS A 201 4.62 -17.69 4.88
CA HIS A 201 3.64 -16.74 4.37
C HIS A 201 4.24 -15.74 3.38
N LEU A 202 5.51 -15.92 2.96
CA LEU A 202 6.15 -15.00 2.03
C LEU A 202 5.45 -14.98 0.67
N ASP A 203 5.00 -16.15 0.18
CA ASP A 203 4.26 -16.22 -1.08
C ASP A 203 2.93 -15.47 -0.98
N ASP A 204 2.20 -15.59 0.13
CA ASP A 204 0.97 -14.81 0.38
C ASP A 204 1.25 -13.30 0.35
N VAL A 205 2.32 -12.86 1.03
CA VAL A 205 2.72 -11.45 1.08
C VAL A 205 3.10 -10.93 -0.31
N VAL A 206 3.90 -11.69 -1.06
CA VAL A 206 4.33 -11.34 -2.42
C VAL A 206 3.13 -11.29 -3.36
N GLU A 207 2.22 -12.25 -3.28
CA GLU A 207 0.98 -12.25 -4.08
C GLU A 207 0.11 -11.03 -3.74
N CYS A 208 -0.06 -10.71 -2.45
CA CYS A 208 -0.79 -9.53 -2.03
C CYS A 208 -0.18 -8.24 -2.59
N ARG A 209 1.15 -8.13 -2.51
CA ARG A 209 1.91 -7.01 -3.09
C ARG A 209 1.73 -6.92 -4.59
N TYR A 210 1.82 -8.04 -5.29
CA TYR A 210 1.61 -8.11 -6.75
C TYR A 210 0.20 -7.66 -7.15
N ASN A 211 -0.82 -8.18 -6.49
CA ASN A 211 -2.21 -7.82 -6.74
C ASN A 211 -2.51 -6.35 -6.41
N GLY A 212 -1.85 -5.78 -5.40
CA GLY A 212 -1.87 -4.35 -5.11
C GLY A 212 -1.20 -3.51 -6.21
N ALA A 213 -0.09 -3.98 -6.78
CA ALA A 213 0.58 -3.32 -7.91
C ALA A 213 -0.32 -3.21 -9.14
N LEU A 214 -1.07 -4.26 -9.47
CA LEU A 214 -1.93 -4.31 -10.66
C LEU A 214 -3.09 -3.29 -10.64
N LYS A 215 -3.48 -2.81 -9.46
CA LYS A 215 -4.55 -1.80 -9.30
C LYS A 215 -4.07 -0.38 -9.52
N ARG A 216 -2.75 -0.17 -9.48
CA ARG A 216 -2.13 1.15 -9.60
C ARG A 216 -1.81 1.50 -11.04
N PRO A 217 -1.54 2.78 -11.32
CA PRO A 217 -1.21 3.19 -12.66
C PRO A 217 0.11 2.59 -13.13
N SER A 218 0.22 2.30 -14.42
CA SER A 218 1.52 1.97 -15.00
C SER A 218 2.46 3.18 -14.94
N ALA A 219 3.77 2.95 -14.84
CA ALA A 219 4.75 4.05 -14.93
C ALA A 219 4.56 4.83 -16.26
N PRO A 220 4.66 6.17 -16.24
CA PRO A 220 4.64 6.99 -17.46
C PRO A 220 5.61 6.45 -18.50
N LYS A 221 5.12 6.20 -19.72
CA LYS A 221 5.95 5.69 -20.82
C LYS A 221 6.46 6.82 -21.69
N ASP A 222 7.62 6.62 -22.32
CA ASP A 222 8.23 7.55 -23.28
C ASP A 222 8.30 9.00 -22.75
N VAL A 223 8.72 9.18 -21.49
CA VAL A 223 8.96 10.51 -20.92
C VAL A 223 10.08 11.19 -21.69
N LYS A 224 9.74 12.27 -22.37
CA LYS A 224 10.63 13.10 -23.18
C LYS A 224 10.72 14.48 -22.58
N VAL A 225 11.94 15.00 -22.56
CA VAL A 225 12.24 16.34 -22.07
C VAL A 225 12.90 17.12 -23.19
N SER A 226 12.27 18.22 -23.60
CA SER A 226 12.79 19.13 -24.62
C SER A 226 12.91 20.52 -24.05
N SER A 227 14.08 21.14 -24.19
CA SER A 227 14.30 22.53 -23.80
C SER A 227 13.84 23.45 -24.93
N SER A 228 12.91 24.37 -24.66
CA SER A 228 12.44 25.37 -25.63
C SER A 228 13.19 26.69 -25.54
N SER A 229 13.88 26.94 -24.41
CA SER A 229 14.80 28.07 -24.18
C SER A 229 15.80 27.70 -23.06
N ASP A 230 16.70 28.63 -22.70
CA ASP A 230 17.69 28.43 -21.61
C ASP A 230 17.07 28.08 -20.25
N SER A 231 15.79 28.43 -20.03
CA SER A 231 15.10 28.21 -18.77
C SER A 231 13.82 27.39 -18.89
N GLN A 232 13.22 27.30 -20.07
CA GLN A 232 11.94 26.61 -20.26
C GLN A 232 12.14 25.16 -20.73
N VAL A 233 11.50 24.25 -20.00
CA VAL A 233 11.55 22.82 -20.26
C VAL A 233 10.13 22.31 -20.49
N LEU A 234 9.93 21.60 -21.59
CA LEU A 234 8.68 20.94 -21.93
C LEU A 234 8.82 19.44 -21.69
N LEU A 235 7.96 18.92 -20.82
CA LEU A 235 7.79 17.49 -20.55
C LEU A 235 6.62 16.95 -21.35
N ASN A 236 6.83 15.80 -22.00
CA ASN A 236 5.78 15.03 -22.67
C ASN A 236 5.94 13.55 -22.33
N TRP A 237 4.83 12.84 -22.16
CA TRP A 237 4.82 11.39 -21.94
C TRP A 237 3.59 10.75 -22.61
N LYS A 238 3.57 9.43 -22.66
CA LYS A 238 2.39 8.66 -23.08
C LYS A 238 1.49 8.39 -21.89
N ASP A 239 0.20 8.22 -22.19
CA ASP A 239 -0.80 7.90 -21.18
C ASP A 239 -0.47 6.57 -20.46
N SER A 240 -0.75 6.55 -19.16
CA SER A 240 -0.54 5.44 -18.25
C SER A 240 -1.87 4.76 -17.96
N GLU A 241 -1.91 3.44 -18.11
CA GLU A 241 -3.11 2.65 -17.78
C GLU A 241 -3.50 2.90 -16.32
N ARG A 242 -4.78 3.12 -16.05
CA ARG A 242 -5.36 3.41 -14.70
C ARG A 242 -4.92 4.74 -14.05
N ALA A 243 -4.23 5.64 -14.77
CA ALA A 243 -3.90 6.96 -14.24
C ALA A 243 -5.14 7.86 -14.15
N GLU A 244 -5.35 8.50 -13.00
CA GLU A 244 -6.32 9.58 -12.84
C GLU A 244 -5.63 10.95 -12.97
N VAL A 245 -4.37 11.03 -12.58
CA VAL A 245 -3.56 12.26 -12.54
C VAL A 245 -2.06 11.91 -12.58
N TYR A 246 -1.25 12.86 -13.02
CA TYR A 246 0.21 12.81 -12.97
C TYR A 246 0.74 13.84 -11.98
N HIS A 247 1.59 13.39 -11.06
CA HIS A 247 2.40 14.26 -10.21
C HIS A 247 3.74 14.52 -10.90
N VAL A 248 4.01 15.79 -11.17
CA VAL A 248 5.25 16.26 -11.79
C VAL A 248 6.05 17.02 -10.74
N TYR A 249 7.30 16.61 -10.56
CA TYR A 249 8.26 17.22 -9.65
C TYR A 249 9.44 17.75 -10.45
N TRP A 250 9.97 18.90 -10.09
CA TRP A 250 11.19 19.44 -10.71
C TRP A 250 12.01 20.27 -9.72
N ARG A 251 13.31 20.39 -9.98
CA ARG A 251 14.22 21.26 -9.23
C ARG A 251 15.43 21.64 -10.06
N LYS A 252 16.19 22.62 -9.59
CA LYS A 252 17.51 23.02 -10.12
C LYS A 252 18.56 22.94 -9.03
N HIS A 253 19.76 22.46 -9.35
CA HIS A 253 20.93 22.50 -8.45
C HIS A 253 20.63 21.93 -7.06
N HIS A 254 19.88 20.82 -7.03
CA HIS A 254 19.45 20.15 -5.79
C HIS A 254 18.67 21.05 -4.81
N SER A 255 17.96 22.07 -5.31
CA SER A 255 17.01 22.87 -4.52
C SER A 255 15.86 22.02 -3.96
N THR A 256 14.99 22.66 -3.18
CA THR A 256 13.69 22.08 -2.85
C THR A 256 12.91 21.73 -4.11
N TRP A 257 12.16 20.62 -4.06
CA TRP A 257 11.33 20.20 -5.17
C TRP A 257 10.11 21.10 -5.30
N ASP A 258 9.95 21.67 -6.49
CA ASP A 258 8.66 22.16 -6.94
C ASP A 258 7.78 20.98 -7.38
N LYS A 259 6.46 21.15 -7.30
CA LYS A 259 5.50 20.08 -7.59
C LYS A 259 4.18 20.59 -8.16
N LYS A 260 3.61 19.83 -9.09
CA LYS A 260 2.27 20.09 -9.62
C LYS A 260 1.59 18.80 -10.05
N SER A 261 0.29 18.71 -9.81
CA SER A 261 -0.56 17.66 -10.38
C SER A 261 -1.22 18.14 -11.68
N VAL A 262 -1.22 17.30 -12.69
CA VAL A 262 -1.85 17.55 -14.00
C VAL A 262 -2.60 16.32 -14.49
N THR A 263 -3.67 16.51 -15.25
CA THR A 263 -4.40 15.42 -15.94
C THR A 263 -3.96 15.26 -17.40
N SER A 264 -3.25 16.24 -17.95
CA SER A 264 -2.63 16.16 -19.28
C SER A 264 -1.37 15.29 -19.26
N THR A 265 -0.97 14.81 -20.44
CA THR A 265 0.28 14.05 -20.63
C THR A 265 1.48 14.95 -21.01
N SER A 266 1.37 16.23 -20.70
CA SER A 266 2.42 17.22 -20.94
C SER A 266 2.40 18.31 -19.88
N LYS A 267 3.57 18.90 -19.64
CA LYS A 267 3.75 20.02 -18.71
C LYS A 267 4.96 20.86 -19.09
N SER A 268 4.75 22.17 -19.26
CA SER A 268 5.84 23.14 -19.28
C SER A 268 6.23 23.51 -17.84
N ILE A 269 7.53 23.52 -17.59
CA ILE A 269 8.17 23.95 -16.34
C ILE A 269 9.32 24.90 -16.67
N THR A 270 9.90 25.51 -15.63
CA THR A 270 11.04 26.42 -15.75
C THR A 270 12.12 26.06 -14.75
N ASN A 271 13.38 26.33 -15.09
CA ASN A 271 14.54 26.18 -14.20
C ASN A 271 14.64 24.77 -13.61
N ALA A 272 14.85 23.76 -14.44
CA ALA A 272 14.97 22.38 -14.00
C ALA A 272 16.19 21.68 -14.61
N ASP A 273 16.96 20.98 -13.77
CA ASP A 273 17.98 20.01 -14.16
C ASP A 273 17.64 18.58 -13.70
N GLU A 274 16.64 18.44 -12.84
CA GLU A 274 16.05 17.16 -12.45
C GLU A 274 14.52 17.25 -12.51
N VAL A 275 13.89 16.22 -13.08
CA VAL A 275 12.44 16.07 -13.13
C VAL A 275 12.02 14.65 -12.78
N VAL A 276 10.87 14.51 -12.14
CA VAL A 276 10.24 13.21 -11.87
C VAL A 276 8.78 13.27 -12.24
N VAL A 277 8.30 12.28 -12.99
CA VAL A 277 6.89 12.12 -13.33
C VAL A 277 6.38 10.81 -12.72
N VAL A 278 5.26 10.90 -12.02
CA VAL A 278 4.61 9.75 -11.36
C VAL A 278 3.13 9.78 -11.71
N ALA A 279 2.59 8.66 -12.18
CA ALA A 279 1.15 8.51 -12.38
C ALA A 279 0.48 8.12 -11.05
N ALA A 280 -0.73 8.60 -10.80
CA ALA A 280 -1.44 8.38 -9.55
C ALA A 280 -2.93 8.10 -9.79
N ASN A 281 -3.50 7.26 -8.93
CA ASN A 281 -4.93 7.04 -8.79
C ASN A 281 -5.28 6.81 -7.32
N SER A 282 -6.55 6.51 -7.04
CA SER A 282 -7.05 6.27 -5.68
C SER A 282 -6.51 4.99 -5.01
N PHE A 283 -5.80 4.12 -5.76
CA PHE A 283 -5.06 2.97 -5.23
C PHE A 283 -3.57 3.27 -4.96
N GLY A 284 -3.07 4.44 -5.37
CA GLY A 284 -1.71 4.90 -5.08
C GLY A 284 -0.90 5.29 -6.32
N LEU A 285 0.42 5.30 -6.16
CA LEU A 285 1.38 5.79 -7.14
C LEU A 285 1.97 4.69 -8.01
N SER A 286 2.23 5.01 -9.28
CA SER A 286 3.09 4.23 -10.17
C SER A 286 4.55 4.30 -9.72
N GLN A 287 5.42 3.52 -10.36
CA GLN A 287 6.86 3.75 -10.26
C GLN A 287 7.21 5.15 -10.83
N PRO A 288 8.13 5.90 -10.20
CA PRO A 288 8.56 7.20 -10.69
C PRO A 288 9.47 7.05 -11.91
N VAL A 289 9.33 7.96 -12.87
CA VAL A 289 10.31 8.12 -13.96
C VAL A 289 11.11 9.38 -13.72
N LYS A 290 12.40 9.21 -13.48
CA LYS A 290 13.34 10.31 -13.24
C LYS A 290 14.10 10.64 -14.53
N MET A 291 14.19 11.92 -14.83
CA MET A 291 15.10 12.44 -15.86
C MET A 291 16.02 13.49 -15.23
N SER A 292 17.30 13.43 -15.60
CA SER A 292 18.32 14.36 -15.12
C SER A 292 19.14 14.90 -16.28
N MET A 293 19.50 16.18 -16.21
CA MET A 293 20.36 16.82 -17.20
C MET A 293 21.84 16.59 -16.85
N VAL A 294 22.57 15.96 -17.77
CA VAL A 294 24.02 15.73 -17.68
C VAL A 294 24.63 16.17 -19.01
N ASN A 295 25.66 17.02 -18.98
CA ASN A 295 26.33 17.54 -20.18
C ASN A 295 25.34 18.11 -21.23
N ASN A 296 24.38 18.92 -20.78
CA ASN A 296 23.30 19.53 -21.59
C ASN A 296 22.39 18.52 -22.32
N LYS A 297 22.36 17.27 -21.88
CA LYS A 297 21.46 16.24 -22.39
C LYS A 297 20.64 15.64 -21.27
N TRP A 298 19.38 15.34 -21.55
CA TRP A 298 18.50 14.67 -20.60
C TRP A 298 18.69 13.15 -20.67
N HIS A 299 18.96 12.57 -19.52
CA HIS A 299 19.13 11.12 -19.35
C HIS A 299 18.08 10.61 -18.38
N ARG A 300 17.58 9.41 -18.65
CA ARG A 300 16.79 8.66 -17.67
C ARG A 300 17.74 8.18 -16.57
N GLY A 301 17.33 8.37 -15.31
CA GLY A 301 18.13 8.03 -14.13
C GLY A 301 17.37 7.14 -13.15
#